data_AF-A0A1I4K746-F1
#
_entry.id   AF-A0A1I4K746-F1
#
_cell.length_a   1.000
_cell.length_b   1.000
_cell.length_c   1.000
_cell.angle_alpha   90.00
_cell.angle_beta   90.00
_cell.angle_gamma   90.00
#
_symmetry.space_group_name_H-M   'P 1'
#
loop_
_entity.id
_entity.type
_entity.pdbx_description
1 polymer ?
#
loop_
_entity_poly.entity_id
_entity_poly.type
_entity_poly.pdbx_seq_one_letter_code
_entity_poly.pdbx_strand_id
1 'polypeptide(L)'
;MRKKLLLLLGLVGVLVLLSGCTEIDQDITPESDGIWNRFFVYPLSWLIVHVAEFFNAEYGYGLSIVLVTLLIRLILLPLNIKQLKSSKAMQQIQPELKKVREKYSSKDQETQQKLQKETMELFQKNGVNPLAGCLPIIVQMPILIAFYHAIMRTGALDNHEFLWFQLDSPDPYYILPVLTAGFTFLQQKLMMAGTTGQQNTMMPQMTMMLYLMPIMIGVFAIFFPSALALYWAVGNIFMVFQTLLIKNPMMKRDEANAGGNE
;
A
#
# COMPACT_ATOMS: atom_id res chain seq x y z
N MET A 1 -17.55 6.44 27.25
CA MET A 1 -17.71 4.98 27.07
C MET A 1 -17.47 4.56 25.61
N ARG A 2 -18.11 5.16 24.60
CA ARG A 2 -17.89 4.81 23.16
C ARG A 2 -16.43 4.82 22.69
N LYS A 3 -15.60 5.81 23.06
CA LYS A 3 -14.18 5.84 22.68
C LYS A 3 -13.34 4.73 23.31
N LYS A 4 -13.59 4.39 24.57
CA LYS A 4 -12.93 3.26 25.26
C LYS A 4 -13.37 1.93 24.67
N LEU A 5 -14.67 1.79 24.34
CA LEU A 5 -15.20 0.63 23.65
C LEU A 5 -14.61 0.47 22.23
N LEU A 6 -14.46 1.56 21.47
CA LEU A 6 -13.81 1.56 20.16
C LEU A 6 -12.31 1.21 20.25
N LEU A 7 -11.61 1.70 21.27
CA LEU A 7 -10.22 1.34 21.54
C LEU A 7 -10.09 -0.15 21.93
N LEU A 8 -11.00 -0.65 22.75
CA LEU A 8 -11.01 -2.05 23.20
C LEU A 8 -11.39 -2.99 22.05
N LEU A 9 -12.37 -2.62 21.22
CA LEU A 9 -12.69 -3.33 19.97
C LEU A 9 -11.55 -3.27 18.96
N GLY A 10 -10.82 -2.15 18.87
CA GLY A 10 -9.62 -2.04 18.05
C GLY A 10 -8.49 -2.94 18.55
N LEU A 11 -8.28 -3.01 19.86
CA LEU A 11 -7.25 -3.84 20.48
C LEU A 11 -7.58 -5.33 20.35
N VAL A 12 -8.83 -5.71 20.56
CA VAL A 12 -9.35 -7.06 20.32
C VAL A 12 -9.27 -7.40 18.83
N GLY A 13 -9.59 -6.47 17.93
CA GLY A 13 -9.43 -6.64 16.49
C GLY A 13 -7.97 -6.89 16.09
N VAL A 14 -7.02 -6.15 16.67
CA VAL A 14 -5.58 -6.39 16.46
C VAL A 14 -5.15 -7.75 17.01
N LEU A 15 -5.63 -8.17 18.18
CA LEU A 15 -5.33 -9.48 18.76
C LEU A 15 -5.90 -10.64 17.92
N VAL A 16 -7.11 -10.48 17.36
CA VAL A 16 -7.75 -11.44 16.45
C VAL A 16 -7.05 -11.51 15.09
N LEU A 17 -6.49 -10.40 14.61
CA LEU A 17 -5.66 -10.37 13.41
C LEU A 17 -4.31 -11.07 13.64
N LEU A 18 -3.73 -10.90 14.84
CA LEU A 18 -2.45 -11.50 15.21
C LEU A 18 -2.53 -12.99 15.56
N SER A 19 -3.70 -13.51 15.98
CA SER A 19 -3.86 -14.93 16.30
C SER A 19 -3.75 -15.86 15.08
N GLY A 20 -3.88 -15.34 13.86
CA GLY A 20 -3.63 -16.10 12.63
C GLY A 20 -2.17 -16.11 12.18
N CYS A 21 -1.30 -15.28 12.78
CA CYS A 21 0.11 -15.20 12.43
C CYS A 21 0.95 -16.38 12.96
N THR A 22 0.40 -17.22 13.84
CA THR A 22 1.15 -18.28 14.56
C THR A 22 1.17 -19.64 13.86
N GLU A 23 0.40 -19.84 12.79
CA GLU A 23 0.24 -21.14 12.11
C GLU A 23 0.92 -21.17 10.73
N ILE A 24 2.11 -20.58 10.60
CA ILE A 24 2.81 -20.50 9.30
C ILE A 24 3.27 -21.88 8.81
N ASP A 25 3.53 -22.82 9.73
CA ASP A 25 4.11 -24.13 9.42
C ASP A 25 3.06 -25.23 9.12
N GLN A 26 1.77 -24.88 9.06
CA GLN A 26 0.69 -25.81 8.77
C GLN A 26 0.01 -25.45 7.46
N ASP A 27 -0.35 -26.43 6.64
CA ASP A 27 -1.11 -26.17 5.42
C ASP A 27 -2.45 -25.48 5.71
N ILE A 28 -2.92 -24.66 4.78
CA ILE A 28 -4.24 -24.03 4.86
C ILE A 28 -5.31 -24.93 4.24
N THR A 29 -6.32 -25.27 5.03
CA THR A 29 -7.42 -26.16 4.62
C THR A 29 -8.78 -25.53 4.94
N PRO A 30 -9.90 -26.05 4.39
CA PRO A 30 -11.24 -25.56 4.73
C PRO A 30 -11.56 -25.65 6.24
N GLU A 31 -10.92 -26.57 6.95
CA GLU A 31 -11.10 -26.85 8.38
C GLU A 31 -10.15 -26.03 9.27
N SER A 32 -9.24 -25.24 8.70
CA SER A 32 -8.32 -24.42 9.47
C SER A 32 -9.06 -23.43 10.38
N ASP A 33 -8.78 -23.50 11.67
CA ASP A 33 -9.46 -22.72 12.69
C ASP A 33 -9.10 -21.22 12.63
N GLY A 34 -9.98 -20.37 13.17
CA GLY A 34 -9.71 -18.95 13.32
C GLY A 34 -10.24 -18.05 12.20
N ILE A 35 -10.66 -16.84 12.60
CA ILE A 35 -11.27 -15.84 11.70
C ILE A 35 -10.29 -15.44 10.58
N TRP A 36 -9.00 -15.33 10.89
CA TRP A 36 -7.97 -14.96 9.92
C TRP A 36 -7.87 -15.99 8.79
N ASN A 37 -7.74 -17.26 9.15
CA ASN A 37 -7.61 -18.34 8.19
C ASN A 37 -8.85 -18.46 7.32
N ARG A 38 -10.04 -18.48 7.94
CA ARG A 38 -11.31 -18.67 7.24
C ARG A 38 -11.67 -17.54 6.26
N PHE A 39 -11.38 -16.28 6.61
CA PHE A 39 -11.85 -15.14 5.82
C PHE A 39 -10.76 -14.46 4.98
N PHE A 40 -9.49 -14.67 5.28
CA PHE A 40 -8.39 -14.02 4.57
C PHE A 40 -7.48 -15.01 3.87
N VAL A 41 -6.95 -16.01 4.59
CA VAL A 41 -5.92 -16.92 4.05
C VAL A 41 -6.52 -17.97 3.13
N TYR A 42 -7.52 -18.72 3.61
CA TYR A 42 -8.12 -19.83 2.85
C TYR A 42 -8.79 -19.38 1.56
N PRO A 43 -9.62 -18.31 1.52
CA PRO A 43 -10.21 -17.86 0.25
C PRO A 43 -9.16 -17.44 -0.78
N LEU A 44 -8.04 -16.89 -0.32
CA LEU A 44 -6.95 -16.47 -1.17
C LEU A 44 -6.15 -17.66 -1.71
N SER A 45 -5.81 -18.62 -0.86
CA SER A 45 -5.18 -19.89 -1.26
C SER A 45 -6.06 -20.64 -2.26
N TRP A 46 -7.34 -20.83 -1.93
CA TRP A 46 -8.33 -21.46 -2.81
C TRP A 46 -8.39 -20.78 -4.17
N LEU A 47 -8.43 -19.44 -4.19
CA LEU A 47 -8.46 -18.68 -5.43
C LEU A 47 -7.16 -18.85 -6.24
N ILE A 48 -6.01 -18.88 -5.59
CA ILE A 48 -4.72 -19.09 -6.25
C ILE A 48 -4.67 -20.48 -6.90
N VAL A 49 -5.05 -21.53 -6.17
CA VAL A 49 -5.06 -22.90 -6.70
C VAL A 49 -6.06 -23.04 -7.84
N HIS A 50 -7.28 -22.55 -7.66
CA HIS A 50 -8.34 -22.73 -8.65
C HIS A 50 -8.09 -21.95 -9.95
N VAL A 51 -7.51 -20.75 -9.84
CA VAL A 51 -7.08 -20.00 -11.03
C VAL A 51 -5.89 -20.71 -11.70
N ALA A 52 -4.97 -21.30 -10.93
CA ALA A 52 -3.84 -22.03 -11.49
C ALA A 52 -4.28 -23.26 -12.31
N GLU A 53 -5.30 -23.99 -11.85
CA GLU A 53 -5.91 -25.13 -12.57
C GLU A 53 -6.47 -24.76 -13.95
N PHE A 54 -6.86 -23.49 -14.16
CA PHE A 54 -7.33 -23.00 -15.45
C PHE A 54 -6.20 -22.79 -16.46
N PHE A 55 -4.95 -22.64 -16.00
CA PHE A 55 -3.77 -22.45 -16.83
C PHE A 55 -2.97 -23.75 -16.95
N ASN A 56 -2.17 -23.88 -18.03
CA ASN A 56 -1.30 -25.04 -18.20
C ASN A 56 -0.34 -25.21 -17.02
N ALA A 57 -0.03 -26.47 -16.68
CA ALA A 57 0.67 -26.87 -15.46
C ALA A 57 2.04 -26.18 -15.24
N GLU A 58 2.74 -25.80 -16.31
CA GLU A 58 4.10 -25.26 -16.21
C GLU A 58 4.16 -23.85 -15.61
N TYR A 59 3.16 -23.00 -15.86
CA TYR A 59 3.16 -21.59 -15.37
C TYR A 59 1.90 -21.22 -14.58
N GLY A 60 1.05 -22.19 -14.25
CA GLY A 60 -0.28 -21.95 -13.73
C GLY A 60 -0.30 -21.13 -12.43
N TYR A 61 0.55 -21.47 -11.47
CA TYR A 61 0.61 -20.78 -10.18
C TYR A 61 1.16 -19.36 -10.27
N GLY A 62 2.18 -19.12 -11.10
CA GLY A 62 2.72 -17.78 -11.32
C GLY A 62 1.71 -16.86 -12.01
N LEU A 63 1.04 -17.33 -13.06
CA LEU A 63 -0.04 -16.59 -13.73
C LEU A 63 -1.23 -16.36 -12.80
N SER A 64 -1.55 -17.34 -11.95
CA SER A 64 -2.58 -17.21 -10.94
C SER A 64 -2.29 -16.08 -9.96
N ILE A 65 -1.07 -16.02 -9.39
CA ILE A 65 -0.63 -14.92 -8.52
C ILE A 65 -0.81 -13.57 -9.22
N VAL A 66 -0.39 -13.45 -10.49
CA VAL A 66 -0.55 -12.22 -11.28
C VAL A 66 -2.04 -11.83 -11.37
N LEU A 67 -2.91 -12.75 -11.77
CA LEU A 67 -4.34 -12.48 -11.99
C LEU A 67 -5.09 -12.18 -10.69
N VAL A 68 -4.81 -12.93 -9.62
CA VAL A 68 -5.37 -12.68 -8.29
C VAL A 68 -4.94 -11.30 -7.79
N THR A 69 -3.67 -10.92 -7.99
CA THR A 69 -3.19 -9.58 -7.66
C THR A 69 -3.96 -8.51 -8.41
N LEU A 70 -4.16 -8.66 -9.72
CA LEU A 70 -4.92 -7.71 -10.54
C LEU A 70 -6.39 -7.62 -10.09
N LEU A 71 -7.02 -8.76 -9.76
CA LEU A 71 -8.39 -8.80 -9.26
C LEU A 71 -8.53 -8.03 -7.94
N ILE A 72 -7.63 -8.27 -6.97
CA ILE A 72 -7.61 -7.52 -5.70
C ILE A 72 -7.44 -6.03 -5.97
N ARG A 73 -6.52 -5.65 -6.88
CA ARG A 73 -6.30 -4.24 -7.23
C ARG A 73 -7.53 -3.59 -7.89
N LEU A 74 -8.27 -4.33 -8.71
CA LEU A 74 -9.53 -3.87 -9.30
C LEU A 74 -10.62 -3.67 -8.25
N ILE A 75 -10.74 -4.58 -7.28
CA ILE A 75 -11.68 -4.44 -6.16
C ILE A 75 -11.33 -3.21 -5.30
N LEU A 76 -10.04 -2.95 -5.09
CA LEU A 76 -9.56 -1.78 -4.33
C LEU A 76 -9.50 -0.48 -5.13
N LEU A 77 -9.71 -0.52 -6.45
CA LEU A 77 -9.66 0.64 -7.34
C LEU A 77 -10.49 1.85 -6.85
N PRO A 78 -11.79 1.71 -6.48
CA PRO A 78 -12.58 2.85 -6.01
C PRO A 78 -12.01 3.47 -4.73
N LEU A 79 -11.44 2.66 -3.85
CA LEU A 79 -10.77 3.14 -2.64
C LEU A 79 -9.50 3.91 -3.00
N ASN A 80 -8.65 3.36 -3.88
CA ASN A 80 -7.41 3.99 -4.32
C ASN A 80 -7.68 5.33 -5.03
N ILE A 81 -8.74 5.45 -5.81
CA ILE A 81 -9.17 6.72 -6.43
C ILE A 81 -9.48 7.77 -5.36
N LYS A 82 -10.22 7.40 -4.30
CA LYS A 82 -10.52 8.31 -3.18
C LYS A 82 -9.25 8.73 -2.44
N GLN A 83 -8.31 7.80 -2.23
CA GLN A 83 -7.02 8.09 -1.60
C GLN A 83 -6.19 9.07 -2.45
N LEU A 84 -6.13 8.89 -3.77
CA LEU A 84 -5.42 9.78 -4.68
C LEU A 84 -6.03 11.19 -4.67
N LYS A 85 -7.37 11.30 -4.71
CA LYS A 85 -8.06 12.59 -4.59
C LYS A 85 -7.74 13.29 -3.26
N SER A 86 -7.73 12.55 -2.15
CA SER A 86 -7.38 13.12 -0.85
C SER A 86 -5.92 13.55 -0.77
N SER A 87 -5.01 12.80 -1.40
CA SER A 87 -3.58 13.15 -1.48
C SER A 87 -3.38 14.44 -2.28
N LYS A 88 -4.12 14.62 -3.39
CA LYS A 88 -4.11 15.86 -4.16
C LYS A 88 -4.63 17.06 -3.37
N ALA A 89 -5.73 16.91 -2.63
CA ALA A 89 -6.23 17.98 -1.76
C ALA A 89 -5.21 18.36 -0.68
N MET A 90 -4.50 17.38 -0.13
CA MET A 90 -3.38 17.62 0.80
C MET A 90 -2.23 18.40 0.16
N GLN A 91 -1.95 18.18 -1.14
CA GLN A 91 -0.91 18.94 -1.86
C GLN A 91 -1.30 20.41 -2.05
N GLN A 92 -2.56 20.69 -2.35
CA GLN A 92 -3.05 22.06 -2.58
C GLN A 92 -2.89 22.95 -1.35
N ILE A 93 -2.96 22.39 -0.14
CA ILE A 93 -2.82 23.13 1.12
C ILE A 93 -1.38 23.22 1.65
N GLN A 94 -0.42 22.51 1.04
CA GLN A 94 1.00 22.59 1.41
C GLN A 94 1.58 24.02 1.48
N PRO A 95 1.26 24.97 0.57
CA PRO A 95 1.78 26.34 0.68
C PRO A 95 1.27 27.06 1.92
N GLU A 96 0.01 26.88 2.31
CA GLU A 96 -0.55 27.45 3.54
C GLU A 96 0.07 26.80 4.78
N LEU A 97 0.24 25.48 4.75
CA LEU A 97 0.91 24.73 5.81
C LEU A 97 2.35 25.21 6.02
N LYS A 98 3.04 25.57 4.94
CA LYS A 98 4.39 26.16 5.01
C LYS A 98 4.38 27.51 5.73
N LYS A 99 3.44 28.40 5.39
CA LYS A 99 3.29 29.70 6.08
C LYS A 99 3.03 29.53 7.57
N VAL A 100 2.17 28.58 7.96
CA VAL A 100 1.90 28.27 9.38
C VAL A 100 3.17 27.79 10.09
N ARG A 101 3.99 26.95 9.44
CA ARG A 101 5.27 26.50 10.02
C ARG A 101 6.29 27.61 10.17
N GLU A 102 6.38 28.50 9.19
CA GLU A 102 7.29 29.65 9.25
C GLU A 102 6.86 30.63 10.38
N LYS A 103 5.55 30.83 10.54
CA LYS A 103 4.96 31.62 11.65
C LYS A 103 5.29 31.05 13.03
N TYR A 104 5.38 29.72 13.17
CA TYR A 104 5.68 29.02 14.42
C TYR A 104 6.98 28.22 14.34
N SER A 105 8.08 28.92 14.02
CA SER A 105 9.40 28.30 13.81
C SER A 105 10.16 27.96 15.10
N SER A 106 9.78 28.54 16.23
CA SER A 106 10.42 28.26 17.53
C SER A 106 10.09 26.85 18.04
N LYS A 107 11.07 26.22 18.71
CA LYS A 107 10.98 24.84 19.23
C LYS A 107 10.45 24.76 20.67
N ASP A 108 10.05 25.87 21.27
CA ASP A 108 9.44 25.86 22.59
C ASP A 108 8.09 25.14 22.61
N GLN A 109 7.73 24.58 23.76
CA GLN A 109 6.54 23.73 23.90
C GLN A 109 5.24 24.47 23.54
N GLU A 110 5.15 25.75 23.88
CA GLU A 110 3.94 26.56 23.63
C GLU A 110 3.75 26.82 22.13
N THR A 111 4.83 27.20 21.43
CA THR A 111 4.85 27.39 19.98
C THR A 111 4.51 26.11 19.23
N GLN A 112 5.05 24.96 19.66
CA GLN A 112 4.73 23.67 19.03
C GLN A 112 3.26 23.26 19.23
N GLN A 113 2.68 23.57 20.40
CA GLN A 113 1.24 23.36 20.62
C GLN A 113 0.39 24.26 19.72
N LYS A 114 0.77 25.54 19.56
CA LYS A 114 0.10 26.48 18.64
C LYS A 114 0.22 26.02 17.18
N LEU A 115 1.40 25.57 16.77
CA LEU A 115 1.64 25.00 15.45
C LEU A 115 0.73 23.79 15.18
N GLN A 116 0.64 22.86 16.11
CA GLN A 116 -0.21 21.67 15.96
C GLN A 116 -1.69 22.05 15.86
N LYS A 117 -2.15 23.01 16.69
CA LYS A 117 -3.53 23.49 16.69
C LYS A 117 -3.88 24.20 15.37
N GLU A 118 -3.07 25.16 14.93
CA GLU A 118 -3.33 25.92 13.70
C GLU A 118 -3.22 25.02 12.45
N THR A 119 -2.30 24.04 12.45
CA THR A 119 -2.23 23.01 11.41
C THR A 119 -3.52 22.19 11.33
N MET A 120 -4.07 21.77 12.47
CA MET A 120 -5.32 21.02 12.51
C MET A 120 -6.52 21.86 12.06
N GLU A 121 -6.58 23.12 12.48
CA GLU A 121 -7.61 24.07 12.03
C GLU A 121 -7.52 24.33 10.52
N LEU A 122 -6.30 24.43 9.97
CA LEU A 122 -6.07 24.58 8.54
C LEU A 122 -6.63 23.38 7.76
N PHE A 123 -6.37 22.15 8.23
CA PHE A 123 -6.92 20.93 7.64
C PHE A 123 -8.45 20.91 7.70
N GLN A 124 -9.05 21.29 8.84
CA GLN A 124 -10.50 21.33 9.00
C GLN A 124 -11.17 22.39 8.12
N LYS A 125 -10.61 23.60 8.05
CA LYS A 125 -11.12 24.69 7.21
C LYS A 125 -11.12 24.33 5.72
N ASN A 126 -10.10 23.58 5.28
CA ASN A 126 -9.99 23.13 3.90
C ASN A 126 -10.67 21.76 3.65
N GLY A 127 -11.32 21.16 4.64
CA GLY A 127 -12.00 19.87 4.51
C GLY A 127 -11.07 18.69 4.18
N VAL A 128 -9.77 18.80 4.52
CA VAL A 128 -8.76 17.79 4.22
C VAL A 128 -8.57 16.85 5.41
N ASN A 129 -8.63 15.54 5.17
CA ASN A 129 -8.36 14.54 6.20
C ASN A 129 -6.89 14.06 6.15
N PRO A 130 -6.05 14.33 7.17
CA PRO A 130 -4.66 13.88 7.19
C PRO A 130 -4.50 12.35 7.28
N LEU A 131 -5.46 11.64 7.87
CA LEU A 131 -5.42 10.18 7.99
C LEU A 131 -5.72 9.44 6.67
N ALA A 132 -6.31 10.13 5.69
CA ALA A 132 -6.54 9.54 4.38
C ALA A 132 -5.23 9.17 3.65
N GLY A 133 -4.11 9.82 4.01
CA GLY A 133 -2.78 9.50 3.47
C GLY A 133 -2.17 8.21 4.00
N CYS A 134 -2.55 7.75 5.20
CA CYS A 134 -2.07 6.48 5.77
C CYS A 134 -3.05 5.31 5.57
N LEU A 135 -4.26 5.59 5.06
CA LEU A 135 -5.25 4.59 4.70
C LEU A 135 -4.72 3.48 3.75
N PRO A 136 -3.86 3.76 2.75
CA PRO A 136 -3.29 2.70 1.92
C PRO A 136 -2.55 1.65 2.74
N ILE A 137 -1.75 2.07 3.72
CA ILE A 137 -0.96 1.15 4.56
C ILE A 137 -1.88 0.29 5.42
N ILE A 138 -2.89 0.90 6.03
CA ILE A 138 -3.84 0.18 6.91
C ILE A 138 -4.58 -0.92 6.15
N VAL A 139 -4.99 -0.64 4.90
CA VAL A 139 -5.71 -1.63 4.07
C VAL A 139 -4.75 -2.65 3.45
N GLN A 140 -3.55 -2.21 3.07
CA GLN A 140 -2.56 -3.07 2.42
C GLN A 140 -1.95 -4.10 3.39
N MET A 141 -1.76 -3.75 4.67
CA MET A 141 -1.10 -4.62 5.65
C MET A 141 -1.84 -5.95 5.85
N PRO A 142 -3.16 -6.00 6.13
CA PRO A 142 -3.89 -7.27 6.21
C PRO A 142 -3.82 -8.09 4.91
N ILE A 143 -3.94 -7.43 3.76
CA ILE A 143 -3.89 -8.13 2.46
C ILE A 143 -2.51 -8.73 2.23
N LEU A 144 -1.44 -8.01 2.57
CA LEU A 144 -0.08 -8.50 2.47
C LEU A 144 0.16 -9.71 3.38
N ILE A 145 -0.26 -9.65 4.64
CA ILE A 145 -0.11 -10.76 5.60
C ILE A 145 -0.91 -11.97 5.11
N ALA A 146 -2.13 -11.76 4.62
CA ALA A 146 -2.97 -12.83 4.08
C ALA A 146 -2.32 -13.49 2.86
N PHE A 147 -1.73 -12.70 1.96
CA PHE A 147 -1.03 -13.20 0.79
C PHE A 147 0.23 -13.98 1.15
N TYR A 148 1.01 -13.47 2.10
CA TYR A 148 2.17 -14.19 2.62
C TYR A 148 1.79 -15.54 3.23
N HIS A 149 0.77 -15.57 4.09
CA HIS A 149 0.27 -16.82 4.67
C HIS A 149 -0.30 -17.76 3.61
N ALA A 150 -1.01 -17.24 2.60
CA ALA A 150 -1.54 -18.07 1.53
C ALA A 150 -0.42 -18.70 0.70
N ILE A 151 0.66 -17.97 0.38
CA ILE A 151 1.82 -18.55 -0.30
C ILE A 151 2.48 -19.62 0.58
N MET A 152 2.84 -19.28 1.82
CA MET A 152 3.63 -20.16 2.69
C MET A 152 2.89 -21.43 3.11
N ARG A 153 1.56 -21.39 3.18
CA ARG A 153 0.72 -22.49 3.67
C ARG A 153 0.01 -23.25 2.55
N THR A 154 0.30 -22.95 1.29
CA THR A 154 -0.26 -23.68 0.16
C THR A 154 0.87 -24.49 -0.46
N GLY A 155 1.07 -25.72 0.03
CA GLY A 155 2.11 -26.63 -0.50
C GLY A 155 2.00 -26.93 -2.00
N ALA A 156 0.88 -26.59 -2.64
CA ALA A 156 0.75 -26.67 -4.10
C ALA A 156 1.66 -25.70 -4.86
N LEU A 157 2.20 -24.65 -4.22
CA LEU A 157 3.19 -23.75 -4.82
C LEU A 157 4.63 -24.29 -4.73
N ASP A 158 4.88 -25.31 -3.91
CA ASP A 158 6.21 -25.81 -3.65
C ASP A 158 6.84 -26.36 -4.93
N ASN A 159 8.13 -26.06 -5.14
CA ASN A 159 8.92 -26.50 -6.29
C ASN A 159 8.36 -26.07 -7.67
N HIS A 160 7.40 -25.15 -7.74
CA HIS A 160 6.91 -24.62 -9.01
C HIS A 160 7.71 -23.42 -9.46
N GLU A 161 8.09 -23.43 -10.74
CA GLU A 161 8.82 -22.35 -11.38
C GLU A 161 7.88 -21.41 -12.13
N PHE A 162 8.22 -20.12 -12.14
CA PHE A 162 7.60 -19.15 -13.02
C PHE A 162 8.67 -18.26 -13.63
N LEU A 163 8.77 -18.30 -14.96
CA LEU A 163 9.81 -17.61 -15.73
C LEU A 163 11.23 -18.08 -15.37
N TRP A 164 11.91 -17.41 -14.44
CA TRP A 164 13.31 -17.72 -14.06
C TRP A 164 13.49 -17.99 -12.56
N PHE A 165 12.40 -18.04 -11.79
CA PHE A 165 12.42 -18.16 -10.34
C PHE A 165 11.44 -19.21 -9.86
N GLN A 166 11.74 -19.82 -8.71
CA GLN A 166 10.83 -20.68 -7.98
C GLN A 166 9.92 -19.84 -7.08
N LEU A 167 8.66 -20.23 -6.95
CA LEU A 167 7.64 -19.43 -6.26
C LEU A 167 7.81 -19.41 -4.74
N ASP A 168 8.30 -20.51 -4.17
CA ASP A 168 8.48 -20.78 -2.74
C ASP A 168 9.84 -20.31 -2.19
N SER A 169 10.83 -20.08 -3.05
CA SER A 169 12.17 -19.61 -2.66
C SER A 169 12.48 -18.19 -3.14
N PRO A 170 13.46 -17.50 -2.54
CA PRO A 170 13.86 -16.15 -2.96
C PRO A 170 14.39 -16.09 -4.41
N ASP A 171 14.20 -14.95 -5.08
CA ASP A 171 14.62 -14.77 -6.48
C ASP A 171 16.16 -14.88 -6.60
N PRO A 172 16.69 -15.87 -7.35
CA PRO A 172 18.13 -16.11 -7.43
C PRO A 172 18.91 -14.97 -8.10
N TYR A 173 18.25 -14.13 -8.91
CA TYR A 173 18.88 -13.04 -9.64
C TYR A 173 18.50 -11.65 -9.12
N TYR A 174 17.68 -11.58 -8.06
CA TYR A 174 17.20 -10.33 -7.47
C TYR A 174 16.46 -9.38 -8.42
N ILE A 175 15.96 -9.89 -9.55
CA ILE A 175 15.25 -9.11 -10.55
C ILE A 175 13.92 -8.59 -9.97
N LEU A 176 13.12 -9.47 -9.34
CA LEU A 176 11.86 -9.11 -8.71
C LEU A 176 12.01 -8.11 -7.55
N PRO A 177 12.98 -8.26 -6.62
CA PRO A 177 13.28 -7.23 -5.62
C PRO A 177 13.57 -5.86 -6.22
N VAL A 178 14.41 -5.80 -7.26
CA VAL A 178 14.76 -4.54 -7.93
C VAL A 178 13.54 -3.92 -8.62
N LEU A 179 12.74 -4.73 -9.32
CA LEU A 179 11.49 -4.27 -9.92
C LEU A 179 10.52 -3.76 -8.85
N THR A 180 10.37 -4.48 -7.74
CA THR A 180 9.52 -4.10 -6.63
C THR A 180 9.94 -2.74 -6.05
N ALA A 181 11.23 -2.56 -5.76
CA ALA A 181 11.76 -1.29 -5.26
C ALA A 181 11.58 -0.17 -6.30
N GLY A 182 11.93 -0.42 -7.56
CA GLY A 182 11.83 0.56 -8.65
C GLY A 182 10.39 1.04 -8.88
N PHE A 183 9.43 0.12 -8.95
CA PHE A 183 8.02 0.46 -9.12
C PHE A 183 7.41 1.08 -7.86
N THR A 184 7.83 0.69 -6.66
CA THR A 184 7.43 1.37 -5.41
C THR A 184 7.90 2.82 -5.44
N PHE A 185 9.16 3.06 -5.78
CA PHE A 185 9.71 4.41 -5.89
C PHE A 185 8.97 5.24 -6.94
N LEU A 186 8.74 4.67 -8.13
CA LEU A 186 8.01 5.34 -9.20
C LEU A 186 6.58 5.67 -8.76
N GLN A 187 5.89 4.74 -8.11
CA GLN A 187 4.55 4.92 -7.57
C GLN A 187 4.50 6.06 -6.54
N GLN A 188 5.40 6.05 -5.55
CA GLN A 188 5.47 7.11 -4.55
C GLN A 188 5.81 8.48 -5.18
N LYS A 189 6.76 8.49 -6.13
CA LYS A 189 7.15 9.72 -6.86
C LYS A 189 5.98 10.28 -7.66
N LEU A 190 5.18 9.44 -8.32
CA LEU A 190 4.01 9.87 -9.08
C LEU A 190 2.90 10.44 -8.19
N MET A 191 2.69 9.85 -7.00
CA MET A 191 1.75 10.40 -6.02
C MET A 191 2.21 11.75 -5.50
N MET A 192 3.52 11.98 -5.38
CA MET A 192 4.11 13.24 -4.90
C MET A 192 4.41 14.26 -6.01
N ALA A 193 4.26 13.88 -7.28
CA ALA A 193 4.58 14.73 -8.41
C ALA A 193 3.58 15.90 -8.50
N GLY A 194 4.02 17.08 -8.07
CA GLY A 194 3.22 18.28 -7.81
C GLY A 194 3.83 19.16 -6.71
N THR A 195 4.67 18.58 -5.84
CA THR A 195 5.46 19.29 -4.80
C THR A 195 6.89 19.63 -5.26
N THR A 196 7.23 19.31 -6.51
CA THR A 196 8.58 19.42 -7.07
C THR A 196 8.84 20.81 -7.62
N GLY A 197 9.18 21.72 -6.70
CA GLY A 197 9.76 23.01 -6.97
C GLY A 197 9.96 23.70 -5.63
N GLN A 198 11.18 23.65 -5.07
CA GLN A 198 11.57 24.39 -3.85
C GLN A 198 10.98 23.92 -2.50
N GLN A 199 10.15 22.87 -2.48
CA GLN A 199 9.36 22.46 -1.29
C GLN A 199 9.91 21.23 -0.52
N ASN A 200 10.84 20.47 -1.11
CA ASN A 200 11.35 19.21 -0.55
C ASN A 200 12.31 19.37 0.66
N THR A 201 12.78 20.59 0.95
CA THR A 201 13.72 20.85 2.06
C THR A 201 13.03 21.06 3.41
N MET A 202 11.70 21.24 3.46
CA MET A 202 10.99 21.62 4.70
C MET A 202 10.18 20.49 5.36
N MET A 203 10.20 19.26 4.84
CA MET A 203 9.57 18.08 5.43
C MET A 203 10.49 16.85 5.33
N PRO A 204 11.57 16.76 6.15
CA PRO A 204 12.52 15.64 6.11
C PRO A 204 11.85 14.26 6.14
N GLN A 205 10.72 14.15 6.84
CA GLN A 205 9.94 12.91 6.97
C GLN A 205 9.37 12.39 5.64
N MET A 206 8.89 13.27 4.75
CA MET A 206 8.30 12.83 3.47
C MET A 206 9.38 12.42 2.47
N THR A 207 10.50 13.15 2.44
CA THR A 207 11.67 12.81 1.63
C THR A 207 12.25 11.47 2.07
N MET A 208 12.36 11.23 3.39
CA MET A 208 12.80 9.95 3.90
C MET A 208 11.87 8.81 3.48
N MET A 209 10.55 9.00 3.55
CA MET A 209 9.57 8.00 3.10
C MET A 209 9.69 7.69 1.60
N LEU A 210 10.02 8.68 0.76
CA LEU A 210 10.17 8.50 -0.70
C LEU A 210 11.37 7.62 -1.08
N TYR A 211 12.48 7.71 -0.34
CA TYR A 211 13.70 6.97 -0.68
C TYR A 211 13.91 5.73 0.20
N LEU A 212 13.61 5.81 1.49
CA LEU A 212 13.86 4.73 2.43
C LEU A 212 12.88 3.57 2.24
N MET A 213 11.59 3.85 2.03
CA MET A 213 10.57 2.78 1.91
C MET A 213 10.82 1.85 0.72
N PRO A 214 11.11 2.33 -0.51
CA PRO A 214 11.41 1.44 -1.63
C PRO A 214 12.64 0.58 -1.39
N ILE A 215 13.69 1.15 -0.78
CA ILE A 215 14.90 0.41 -0.42
C ILE A 215 14.57 -0.69 0.58
N MET A 216 13.84 -0.33 1.65
CA MET A 216 13.44 -1.27 2.70
C MET A 216 12.60 -2.42 2.12
N ILE A 217 11.59 -2.13 1.28
CA ILE A 217 10.76 -3.15 0.64
C ILE A 217 11.59 -4.00 -0.32
N GLY A 218 12.52 -3.41 -1.08
CA GLY A 218 13.44 -4.15 -1.93
C GLY A 218 14.31 -5.13 -1.14
N VAL A 219 14.88 -4.68 -0.01
CA VAL A 219 15.66 -5.54 0.88
C VAL A 219 14.79 -6.63 1.49
N PHE A 220 13.56 -6.34 1.91
CA PHE A 220 12.63 -7.39 2.35
C PHE A 220 12.36 -8.39 1.23
N ALA A 221 12.10 -7.95 0.00
CA ALA A 221 11.85 -8.85 -1.13
C ALA A 221 13.02 -9.79 -1.45
N ILE A 222 14.26 -9.47 -1.04
CA ILE A 222 15.42 -10.35 -1.18
C ILE A 222 15.33 -11.59 -0.26
N PHE A 223 14.68 -11.45 0.90
CA PHE A 223 14.62 -12.52 1.91
C PHE A 223 13.35 -13.35 1.86
N PHE A 224 12.35 -12.92 1.09
CA PHE A 224 11.04 -13.56 1.03
C PHE A 224 10.87 -14.37 -0.26
N PRO A 225 9.92 -15.32 -0.30
CA PRO A 225 9.62 -16.11 -1.49
C PRO A 225 9.32 -15.22 -2.72
N SER A 226 9.74 -15.67 -3.89
CA SER A 226 9.56 -14.93 -5.15
C SER A 226 8.07 -14.71 -5.47
N ALA A 227 7.17 -15.59 -5.04
CA ALA A 227 5.72 -15.37 -5.17
C ALA A 227 5.26 -14.05 -4.49
N LEU A 228 5.84 -13.71 -3.33
CA LEU A 228 5.50 -12.46 -2.63
C LEU A 228 6.10 -11.25 -3.35
N ALA A 229 7.33 -11.38 -3.86
CA ALA A 229 7.97 -10.34 -4.67
C ALA A 229 7.22 -10.11 -6.00
N LEU A 230 6.73 -11.16 -6.64
CA LEU A 230 5.89 -11.09 -7.84
C LEU A 230 4.58 -10.36 -7.56
N TYR A 231 3.89 -10.70 -6.47
CA TYR A 231 2.69 -10.00 -6.00
C TYR A 231 2.95 -8.49 -5.82
N TRP A 232 4.05 -8.12 -5.17
CA TRP A 232 4.43 -6.72 -5.00
C TRP A 232 4.73 -6.03 -6.32
N ALA A 233 5.53 -6.63 -7.18
CA ALA A 233 5.90 -6.07 -8.48
C ALA A 233 4.66 -5.81 -9.34
N VAL A 234 3.81 -6.81 -9.53
CA VAL A 234 2.56 -6.69 -10.30
C VAL A 234 1.64 -5.63 -9.70
N GLY A 235 1.47 -5.64 -8.38
CA GLY A 235 0.66 -4.67 -7.68
C GLY A 235 1.15 -3.23 -7.86
N ASN A 236 2.46 -3.00 -7.78
CA ASN A 236 3.05 -1.67 -7.97
C ASN A 236 2.99 -1.21 -9.43
N ILE A 237 3.22 -2.12 -10.39
CA ILE A 237 3.06 -1.83 -11.82
C ILE A 237 1.62 -1.38 -12.10
N PHE A 238 0.63 -2.13 -11.59
CA PHE A 238 -0.77 -1.75 -11.71
C PHE A 238 -1.04 -0.38 -11.09
N MET A 239 -0.52 -0.12 -9.89
CA MET A 239 -0.72 1.17 -9.21
C MET A 239 -0.09 2.34 -9.97
N VAL A 240 1.10 2.16 -10.56
CA VAL A 240 1.73 3.16 -11.43
C VAL A 240 0.82 3.44 -12.63
N PHE A 241 0.42 2.39 -13.34
CA PHE A 241 -0.46 2.51 -14.51
C PHE A 241 -1.78 3.20 -14.16
N GLN A 242 -2.44 2.76 -13.08
CA GLN A 242 -3.65 3.35 -12.54
C GLN A 242 -3.46 4.84 -12.22
N THR A 243 -2.36 5.20 -11.56
CA THR A 243 -2.06 6.59 -11.17
C THR A 243 -1.85 7.46 -12.40
N LEU A 244 -1.14 6.97 -13.41
CA LEU A 244 -0.94 7.70 -14.67
C LEU A 244 -2.26 7.95 -15.40
N LEU A 245 -3.15 6.94 -15.45
CA LEU A 245 -4.46 7.08 -16.08
C LEU A 245 -5.38 8.06 -15.33
N ILE A 246 -5.34 8.09 -13.99
CA ILE A 246 -6.21 8.97 -13.21
C ILE A 246 -5.64 10.40 -13.15
N LYS A 247 -4.33 10.55 -13.00
CA LYS A 247 -3.69 11.86 -12.81
C LYS A 247 -3.85 12.77 -14.02
N ASN A 248 -3.67 12.24 -15.23
CA ASN A 248 -3.72 13.05 -16.46
C ASN A 248 -5.08 13.76 -16.66
N PRO A 249 -6.24 13.07 -16.57
CA PRO A 249 -7.56 13.72 -16.59
C PRO A 249 -7.79 14.66 -15.40
N MET A 250 -7.30 14.30 -14.21
CA MET A 250 -7.43 15.15 -13.02
C MET A 250 -6.69 16.49 -13.15
N MET A 251 -5.53 16.53 -13.83
CA MET A 251 -4.81 17.79 -14.09
C MET A 251 -5.53 18.63 -15.14
N LYS A 252 -5.94 18.03 -16.28
CA LYS A 252 -6.68 18.72 -17.34
C LYS A 252 -7.99 19.36 -16.85
N ARG A 253 -8.70 18.70 -15.92
CA ARG A 253 -9.94 19.26 -15.34
C ARG A 253 -9.68 20.49 -14.47
N ASP A 254 -8.57 20.52 -13.74
CA ASP A 254 -8.21 21.67 -12.91
C ASP A 254 -7.81 22.88 -13.79
N GLU A 255 -7.06 22.63 -14.86
CA GLU A 255 -6.71 23.67 -15.85
C GLU A 255 -7.96 24.26 -16.53
N ALA A 256 -8.92 23.41 -16.93
CA ALA A 256 -10.18 23.84 -17.51
C ALA A 256 -11.05 24.66 -16.54
N ASN A 257 -11.05 24.31 -15.25
CA ASN A 257 -11.79 25.06 -14.23
C ASN A 257 -11.10 26.38 -13.85
N ALA A 258 -9.77 26.46 -13.97
CA ALA A 258 -9.02 27.68 -13.71
C ALA A 258 -9.15 28.71 -14.85
N GLY A 259 -9.24 28.27 -16.11
CA GLY A 259 -9.41 29.14 -17.28
C GLY A 259 -10.85 29.55 -17.59
N GLY A 260 -11.85 29.07 -16.84
CA GLY A 260 -13.26 29.40 -17.02
C GLY A 260 -13.76 30.58 -16.18
N ASN A 261 -12.87 31.24 -15.43
CA ASN A 261 -13.15 32.39 -14.57
C ASN A 261 -12.56 33.71 -15.12
N GLU A 262 -12.28 33.78 -16.43
CA GLU A 262 -11.93 35.03 -17.14
C GLU A 262 -13.14 35.59 -17.91
#